data_AF-A0A6J1D2P4-F1
#
_entry.id   AF-A0A6J1D2P4-F1
#
_cell.length_a   1.000
_cell.length_b   1.000
_cell.length_c   1.000
_cell.angle_alpha   90.00
_cell.angle_beta   90.00
_cell.angle_gamma   90.00
#
_symmetry.space_group_name_H-M   'P 1'
#
loop_
_entity.id
_entity.type
_entity.pdbx_description
1 polymer ?
#
loop_
_entity_poly.entity_id
_entity_poly.type
_entity_poly.pdbx_seq_one_letter_code
_entity_poly.pdbx_strand_id
1 'polypeptide(L)'
;MEGDTFSGLGSGAQIDGKILQRFQKNFVQVQSILDQNKLLISEINQNHESKIPDNLNRNVGLIRELNNNIRRVVDLYADLSYNFTRSVEVSSEGDSSGALKSDGKAGQKRNRVV
;
A
#
# COMPACT_ATOMS: atom_id res chain seq x y z
N MET A 1 -37.87 16.84 -13.72
CA MET A 1 -36.67 16.80 -12.86
C MET A 1 -35.83 15.67 -13.40
N GLU A 2 -34.96 16.04 -14.33
CA GLU A 2 -34.19 15.13 -15.17
C GLU A 2 -33.07 14.51 -14.32
N GLY A 3 -32.96 13.18 -14.42
CA GLY A 3 -31.83 12.48 -13.87
C GLY A 3 -30.61 12.78 -14.71
N ASP A 4 -29.55 13.26 -14.06
CA ASP A 4 -28.20 13.18 -14.61
C ASP A 4 -27.38 12.25 -13.73
N THR A 5 -27.19 11.08 -14.30
CA THR A 5 -26.40 9.95 -13.84
C THR A 5 -24.96 10.36 -13.59
N PHE A 6 -24.56 10.21 -12.33
CA PHE A 6 -23.20 10.09 -11.83
C PHE A 6 -22.32 9.23 -12.77
N SER A 7 -21.63 9.87 -13.71
CA SER A 7 -20.78 9.22 -14.71
C SER A 7 -19.36 9.79 -14.70
N GLY A 8 -18.85 10.14 -13.52
CA GLY A 8 -17.51 10.71 -13.33
C GLY A 8 -16.51 9.84 -12.56
N LEU A 9 -16.93 8.77 -11.86
CA LEU A 9 -16.08 8.03 -10.92
C LEU A 9 -15.65 6.64 -11.42
N GLY A 10 -15.36 6.50 -12.71
CA GLY A 10 -15.08 5.18 -13.31
C GLY A 10 -13.68 4.61 -13.01
N SER A 11 -12.68 5.47 -12.75
CA SER A 11 -11.27 5.06 -12.73
C SER A 11 -10.66 5.05 -11.31
N GLY A 12 -10.90 6.08 -10.49
CA GLY A 12 -10.37 6.18 -9.13
C GLY A 12 -10.84 5.08 -8.18
N ALA A 13 -12.15 4.80 -8.15
CA ALA A 13 -12.72 3.76 -7.28
C ALA A 13 -12.25 2.33 -7.64
N GLN A 14 -11.94 2.06 -8.92
CA GLN A 14 -11.37 0.78 -9.36
C GLN A 14 -9.89 0.63 -8.99
N ILE A 15 -9.13 1.73 -9.02
CA ILE A 15 -7.72 1.76 -8.60
C ILE A 15 -7.64 1.47 -7.09
N ASP A 16 -8.50 2.10 -6.28
CA ASP A 16 -8.57 1.88 -4.83
C ASP A 16 -8.90 0.43 -4.47
N GLY A 17 -9.85 -0.21 -5.16
CA GLY A 17 -10.23 -1.60 -4.90
C GLY A 17 -9.09 -2.60 -5.13
N LYS A 18 -8.27 -2.39 -6.17
CA LYS A 18 -7.13 -3.27 -6.49
C LYS A 18 -6.00 -3.16 -5.46
N ILE A 19 -5.76 -1.95 -4.96
CA ILE A 19 -4.75 -1.70 -3.92
C ILE A 19 -5.18 -2.34 -2.62
N LEU A 20 -6.45 -2.18 -2.24
CA LEU A 20 -7.00 -2.78 -1.02
C LEU A 20 -6.90 -4.31 -1.05
N GLN A 21 -7.20 -4.94 -2.18
CA GLN A 21 -7.02 -6.39 -2.34
C GLN A 21 -5.56 -6.82 -2.17
N ARG A 22 -4.60 -6.09 -2.75
CA ARG A 22 -3.16 -6.36 -2.55
C ARG A 22 -2.76 -6.19 -1.09
N PHE A 23 -3.22 -5.13 -0.44
CA PHE A 23 -2.97 -4.89 0.98
C PHE A 23 -3.43 -6.08 1.83
N GLN A 24 -4.69 -6.51 1.67
CA GLN A 24 -5.25 -7.64 2.40
C GLN A 24 -4.44 -8.92 2.17
N LYS A 25 -4.09 -9.20 0.91
CA LYS A 25 -3.28 -10.38 0.55
C LYS A 25 -1.87 -10.34 1.18
N ASN A 26 -1.20 -9.19 1.14
CA ASN A 26 0.13 -9.05 1.72
C ASN A 26 0.07 -9.15 3.26
N PHE A 27 -0.96 -8.58 3.87
CA PHE A 27 -1.17 -8.65 5.32
C PHE A 27 -1.34 -10.09 5.81
N VAL A 28 -2.22 -10.87 5.17
CA VAL A 28 -2.42 -12.29 5.52
C VAL A 28 -1.13 -13.11 5.36
N GLN A 29 -0.35 -12.82 4.31
CA GLN A 29 0.95 -13.47 4.12
C GLN A 29 1.95 -13.13 5.23
N VAL A 30 2.07 -11.84 5.59
CA VAL A 30 2.95 -11.40 6.69
C VAL A 30 2.54 -12.08 7.99
N GLN A 31 1.24 -12.12 8.31
CA GLN A 31 0.75 -12.81 9.51
C GLN A 31 1.15 -14.28 9.53
N SER A 32 0.93 -15.00 8.43
CA SER A 32 1.31 -16.41 8.32
C SER A 32 2.82 -16.63 8.53
N ILE A 33 3.67 -15.76 7.97
CA ILE A 33 5.12 -15.83 8.16
C ILE A 33 5.51 -15.55 9.61
N LEU A 34 4.88 -14.57 10.27
CA LEU A 34 5.17 -14.24 11.66
C LEU A 34 4.71 -15.33 12.62
N ASP A 35 3.59 -16.00 12.33
CA ASP A 35 3.15 -17.16 13.11
C ASP A 35 4.11 -18.34 12.95
N GLN A 36 4.65 -18.57 11.75
CA GLN A 36 5.75 -19.52 11.54
C GLN A 36 7.00 -19.15 12.34
N ASN A 37 7.37 -17.86 12.38
CA ASN A 37 8.51 -17.41 13.18
C ASN A 37 8.31 -17.69 14.67
N LYS A 38 7.09 -17.55 15.21
CA LYS A 38 6.81 -17.91 16.61
C LYS A 38 7.11 -19.39 16.88
N LEU A 39 6.70 -20.28 15.98
CA LEU A 39 6.95 -21.72 16.10
C LEU A 39 8.45 -22.03 16.01
N LEU A 40 9.16 -21.43 15.04
CA LEU A 40 10.61 -21.59 14.90
C LEU A 40 11.35 -21.13 16.16
N ILE A 41 11.00 -19.98 16.73
CA ILE A 41 11.61 -19.47 17.97
C ILE A 41 11.35 -20.44 19.13
N SER A 42 10.13 -20.99 19.23
CA SER A 42 9.81 -21.98 20.25
C SER A 42 10.67 -23.24 20.12
N GLU A 43 10.86 -23.77 18.92
CA GLU A 43 11.72 -24.95 18.68
C GLU A 43 13.20 -24.62 18.98
N ILE A 44 13.67 -23.44 18.56
CA ILE A 44 15.04 -22.98 18.84
C ILE A 44 15.30 -22.93 20.35
N ASN A 45 14.35 -22.38 21.11
CA ASN A 45 14.45 -22.28 22.57
C ASN A 45 14.44 -23.66 23.23
N GLN A 46 13.53 -24.56 22.81
CA GLN A 46 13.50 -25.94 23.32
C GLN A 46 14.81 -26.69 23.06
N ASN A 47 15.35 -26.56 21.85
CA ASN A 47 16.63 -27.14 21.50
C ASN A 47 17.76 -26.58 22.37
N HIS A 48 17.77 -25.28 22.64
CA HIS A 48 18.75 -24.62 23.51
C HIS A 48 18.65 -25.11 24.97
N GLU A 49 17.44 -25.21 25.50
CA GLU A 49 17.17 -25.71 26.86
C GLU A 49 17.57 -27.17 27.03
N SER A 50 17.36 -28.00 26.00
CA SER A 50 17.73 -29.42 26.04
C SER A 50 19.24 -29.68 26.15
N LYS A 51 20.07 -28.72 25.69
CA LYS A 51 21.54 -28.83 25.61
C LYS A 51 22.07 -30.06 24.87
N ILE A 52 21.24 -30.73 24.08
CA ILE A 52 21.65 -31.87 23.25
C ILE A 52 22.43 -31.31 22.04
N PRO A 53 23.68 -31.75 21.80
CA PRO A 53 24.53 -31.19 20.73
C PRO A 53 23.88 -31.20 19.35
N ASP A 54 23.19 -32.29 19.00
CA ASP A 54 22.52 -32.43 17.69
C ASP A 54 21.38 -31.42 17.51
N ASN A 55 20.62 -31.14 18.57
CA ASN A 55 19.55 -30.15 18.57
C ASN A 55 20.11 -28.73 18.42
N LEU A 56 21.24 -28.44 19.07
CA LEU A 56 21.94 -27.16 18.91
C LEU A 56 22.44 -26.98 17.47
N ASN A 57 22.92 -28.05 16.83
CA ASN A 57 23.29 -27.99 15.41
C ASN A 57 22.07 -27.72 14.51
N ARG A 58 20.92 -28.32 14.82
CA ARG A 58 19.65 -28.06 14.12
C ARG A 58 19.20 -26.61 14.22
N ASN A 59 19.47 -25.92 15.34
CA ASN A 59 19.16 -24.49 15.50
C ASN A 59 19.79 -23.61 14.42
N VAL A 60 20.95 -23.98 13.89
CA VAL A 60 21.59 -23.24 12.79
C VAL A 60 20.67 -23.20 11.55
N GLY A 61 20.00 -24.32 11.24
CA GLY A 61 19.02 -24.41 10.15
C GLY A 61 17.77 -23.58 10.44
N LEU A 62 17.20 -23.73 11.64
CA LEU A 62 15.99 -23.01 12.06
C LEU A 62 16.19 -21.49 12.06
N ILE A 63 17.35 -21.01 12.52
CA ILE A 63 17.69 -19.58 12.52
C ILE A 63 17.84 -19.06 11.07
N ARG A 64 18.39 -19.86 10.15
CA ARG A 64 18.44 -19.48 8.72
C ARG A 64 17.03 -19.34 8.14
N GLU A 65 16.13 -20.26 8.47
CA GLU A 65 14.73 -20.19 8.04
C GLU A 65 14.04 -18.95 8.60
N LEU A 66 14.20 -18.68 9.90
CA LEU A 66 13.69 -17.46 10.54
C LEU A 66 14.21 -16.20 9.86
N ASN A 67 15.51 -16.12 9.56
CA ASN A 67 16.10 -14.97 8.86
C ASN A 67 15.54 -14.82 7.43
N ASN A 68 15.30 -15.92 6.72
CA ASN A 68 14.67 -15.87 5.41
C ASN A 68 13.22 -15.38 5.48
N ASN A 69 12.47 -15.81 6.50
CA ASN A 69 11.13 -15.31 6.77
C ASN A 69 11.12 -13.80 7.02
N ILE A 70 12.07 -13.27 7.80
CA ILE A 70 12.20 -11.82 8.00
C ILE A 70 12.48 -11.08 6.68
N ARG A 71 13.38 -11.59 5.82
CA ARG A 71 13.61 -11.00 4.50
C ARG A 71 12.33 -10.94 3.67
N ARG A 72 11.56 -12.04 3.63
CA ARG A 72 10.27 -12.09 2.93
C ARG A 72 9.26 -11.08 3.47
N VAL A 73 9.20 -10.88 4.79
CA VAL A 73 8.33 -9.85 5.39
C VAL A 73 8.75 -8.45 4.94
N VAL A 74 10.06 -8.17 4.92
CA VAL A 74 10.59 -6.89 4.42
C VAL A 74 10.21 -6.67 2.95
N ASP A 75 10.36 -7.70 2.10
CA ASP A 75 10.01 -7.61 0.68
C ASP A 75 8.51 -7.35 0.47
N LEU A 76 7.64 -8.01 1.25
CA LEU A 76 6.19 -7.80 1.19
C LEU A 76 5.79 -6.37 1.60
N TYR A 77 6.45 -5.80 2.60
CA TYR A 77 6.23 -4.40 2.98
C TYR A 77 6.77 -3.42 1.94
N ALA A 78 7.92 -3.71 1.33
CA ALA A 78 8.48 -2.89 0.25
C ALA A 78 7.55 -2.86 -0.98
N ASP A 79 7.04 -4.02 -1.41
CA ASP A 79 6.04 -4.10 -2.50
C ASP A 79 4.78 -3.30 -2.13
N LEU A 80 4.28 -3.45 -0.91
CA LEU A 80 3.09 -2.74 -0.47
C LEU A 80 3.27 -1.22 -0.49
N SER A 81 4.38 -0.73 0.07
CA SER A 81 4.70 0.70 0.09
C SER A 81 4.84 1.26 -1.33
N TYR A 82 5.56 0.56 -2.20
CA TYR A 82 5.78 1.00 -3.57
C TYR A 82 4.46 1.10 -4.36
N ASN A 83 3.59 0.09 -4.27
CA ASN A 83 2.30 0.11 -4.95
C ASN A 83 1.40 1.23 -4.40
N PHE A 84 1.41 1.47 -3.09
CA PHE A 84 0.63 2.55 -2.49
C PHE A 84 1.08 3.94 -2.98
N THR A 85 2.38 4.23 -2.95
CA THR A 85 2.92 5.51 -3.43
C THR A 85 2.57 5.76 -4.89
N ARG A 86 2.78 4.77 -5.76
CA ARG A 86 2.42 4.87 -7.19
C ARG A 86 0.94 5.18 -7.40
N SER A 87 0.06 4.60 -6.59
CA SER A 87 -1.37 4.83 -6.72
C SER A 87 -1.81 6.24 -6.32
N VAL A 88 -1.16 6.83 -5.31
CA VAL A 88 -1.39 8.22 -4.92
C VAL A 88 -0.92 9.19 -6.02
N GLU A 89 0.23 8.93 -6.63
CA GLU A 89 0.75 9.73 -7.74
C GLU A 89 -0.21 9.74 -8.94
N VAL A 90 -0.72 8.58 -9.35
CA VAL A 90 -1.69 8.44 -10.45
C VAL A 90 -3.02 9.15 -10.15
N SER A 91 -3.43 9.23 -8.88
CA SER A 91 -4.65 9.93 -8.46
C SER A 91 -4.50 11.45 -8.52
N SER A 92 -3.28 11.98 -8.32
CA SER A 92 -3.01 13.43 -8.28
C SER A 92 -2.85 14.08 -9.66
N GLU A 93 -2.46 13.34 -10.71
CA GLU A 93 -2.23 13.88 -12.05
C GLU A 93 -3.53 14.21 -12.83
N GLY A 94 -4.70 13.85 -12.28
CA GLY A 94 -6.02 14.06 -12.90
C GLY A 94 -6.67 15.44 -12.68
N ASP A 95 -6.13 16.29 -11.79
CA ASP A 95 -6.81 17.52 -11.34
C ASP A 95 -6.24 18.82 -11.93
N SER A 96 -5.41 18.72 -12.97
CA SER A 96 -4.80 19.89 -13.64
C SER A 96 -5.04 19.89 -15.16
N SER A 97 -6.30 19.89 -15.58
CA SER A 97 -6.68 20.34 -16.92
C SER A 97 -7.51 21.62 -16.82
N GLY A 98 -6.87 22.73 -17.18
CA GLY A 98 -7.34 24.07 -16.91
C GLY A 98 -8.67 24.48 -17.53
N ALA A 99 -9.37 25.35 -16.80
CA ALA A 99 -10.40 26.22 -17.35
C ALA A 99 -10.57 27.46 -16.46
N LEU A 100 -9.55 28.32 -16.36
CA LEU A 100 -9.76 29.73 -15.98
C LEU A 100 -9.64 30.58 -17.25
N LYS A 101 -10.61 30.44 -18.16
CA LYS A 101 -10.93 31.51 -19.11
C LYS A 101 -12.00 32.37 -18.47
N SER A 102 -11.60 33.36 -17.67
CA SER A 102 -12.48 34.47 -17.30
C SER A 102 -12.48 35.49 -18.45
N ASP A 103 -13.29 35.23 -19.47
CA ASP A 103 -13.65 36.25 -20.46
C ASP A 103 -14.59 37.27 -19.82
N GLY A 104 -14.00 38.23 -19.09
CA GLY A 104 -14.68 39.37 -18.51
C GLY A 104 -14.74 40.55 -19.48
N LYS A 105 -15.60 40.48 -20.51
CA LYS A 105 -15.90 41.63 -21.38
C LYS A 105 -17.40 41.92 -21.38
N ALA A 106 -17.87 42.59 -20.35
CA ALA A 106 -19.18 43.25 -20.32
C ALA A 106 -19.01 44.68 -19.80
N GLY A 107 -19.47 45.63 -20.61
CA GLY A 107 -19.07 47.02 -20.57
C GLY A 107 -19.64 47.87 -19.42
N GLN A 108 -18.92 48.94 -19.12
CA GLN A 108 -19.45 50.10 -18.42
C GLN A 108 -19.36 51.32 -19.33
N LYS A 109 -20.53 51.88 -19.63
CA LYS A 109 -20.70 53.12 -20.38
C LYS A 109 -20.17 54.29 -19.57
N ARG A 110 -19.62 55.23 -20.35
CA ARG A 110 -18.88 56.44 -20.00
C ARG A 110 -19.69 57.38 -19.11
N ASN A 111 -19.00 58.03 -18.16
CA ASN A 111 -19.45 59.26 -17.52
C ASN A 111 -18.41 60.35 -17.79
N ARG A 112 -18.79 61.43 -18.49
CA ARG A 112 -18.33 62.80 -18.19
C ARG A 112 -19.19 63.88 -18.86
N VAL A 113 -19.58 64.81 -17.99
CA VAL A 113 -20.27 66.10 -18.09
C VAL A 113 -19.70 67.07 -19.14
N VAL A 114 -20.60 67.85 -19.76
CA VAL A 114 -20.49 69.31 -19.92
C VAL A 114 -21.84 69.91 -19.55
#